data_AF-A0A2T6ZC27-F1
#
_entry.id   AF-A0A2T6ZC27-F1
#
_cell.length_a   1.000
_cell.length_b   1.000
_cell.length_c   1.000
_cell.angle_alpha   90.00
_cell.angle_beta   90.00
_cell.angle_gamma   90.00
#
_symmetry.space_group_name_H-M   'P 1'
#
loop_
_entity.id
_entity.type
_entity.pdbx_description
1 polymer ?
#
loop_
_entity_poly.entity_id
_entity_poly.type
_entity_poly.pdbx_seq_one_letter_code
_entity_poly.pdbx_strand_id
1 'polypeptide(L)'
;LRKWSRYCVHAVVEDNLSTTAEHAFTATGFSVLLQPIAGLYELPDWPRMQDSSGTSYRWQFGGNVGSKMRQVEDWSDENAAEVEPVCCWPDMK
;
A
#
# COMPACT_ATOMS: atom_id res chain seq x y z
N LEU A 1 -1.33 -3.18 -30.40
CA LEU A 1 -1.32 -3.40 -28.94
C LEU A 1 -2.40 -2.53 -28.31
N ARG A 2 -3.35 -3.12 -27.56
CA ARG A 2 -4.40 -2.37 -26.82
C ARG A 2 -3.72 -1.48 -25.78
N LYS A 3 -4.07 -0.19 -25.72
CA LYS A 3 -3.55 0.74 -24.70
C LYS A 3 -4.52 0.74 -23.52
N TRP A 4 -4.22 -0.08 -22.51
CA TRP A 4 -5.05 -0.28 -21.32
C TRP A 4 -5.36 1.04 -20.59
N SER A 5 -4.41 1.99 -20.62
CA SER A 5 -4.52 3.29 -19.94
C SER A 5 -5.63 4.22 -20.46
N ARG A 6 -6.40 3.81 -21.49
CA ARG A 6 -7.50 4.60 -22.06
C ARG A 6 -8.87 4.11 -21.64
N TYR A 7 -8.96 3.03 -20.88
CA TYR A 7 -10.24 2.49 -20.40
C TYR A 7 -10.51 2.95 -18.97
N CYS A 8 -11.78 3.17 -18.64
CA CYS A 8 -12.19 3.40 -17.26
C CYS A 8 -11.99 2.11 -16.45
N VAL A 9 -11.45 2.24 -15.24
CA VAL A 9 -11.31 1.13 -14.29
C VAL A 9 -12.50 1.17 -13.34
N HIS A 10 -13.17 0.04 -13.17
CA HIS A 10 -14.17 -0.15 -12.12
C HIS A 10 -13.55 -1.07 -11.07
N ALA A 11 -13.50 -0.62 -9.82
CA ALA A 11 -12.93 -1.36 -8.71
C ALA A 11 -13.97 -1.47 -7.58
N VAL A 12 -14.01 -2.63 -6.93
CA VAL A 12 -14.82 -2.90 -5.75
C VAL A 12 -13.88 -3.39 -4.67
N VAL A 13 -13.96 -2.78 -3.48
CA VAL A 13 -13.18 -3.17 -2.31
C VAL A 13 -14.18 -3.44 -1.20
N GLU A 14 -14.01 -4.58 -0.55
CA GLU A 14 -14.77 -4.96 0.63
C GLU A 14 -13.76 -5.30 1.73
N ASP A 15 -14.10 -4.94 2.96
CA ASP A 15 -13.36 -5.31 4.16
C ASP A 15 -14.29 -6.08 5.11
N ASN A 16 -13.69 -6.73 6.10
CA ASN A 16 -14.40 -7.51 7.11
C ASN A 16 -14.38 -6.85 8.50
N LEU A 17 -14.06 -5.55 8.59
CA LEU A 17 -14.03 -4.82 9.84
C LEU A 17 -15.44 -4.43 10.27
N SER A 18 -15.65 -4.32 11.58
CA SER A 18 -16.89 -3.77 12.11
C SER A 18 -16.98 -2.29 11.79
N THR A 19 -18.18 -1.81 11.40
CA THR A 19 -18.43 -0.39 11.10
C THR A 19 -18.15 0.54 12.28
N THR A 20 -18.17 0.03 13.52
CA THR A 20 -17.87 0.80 14.73
C THR A 20 -16.39 0.81 15.11
N ALA A 21 -15.53 0.10 14.38
CA ALA A 21 -14.10 0.08 14.66
C ALA A 21 -13.45 1.40 14.20
N GLU A 22 -12.78 2.10 15.11
CA GLU A 22 -11.84 3.16 14.73
C GLU A 22 -10.61 2.50 14.09
N HIS A 23 -10.58 2.45 12.77
CA HIS A 23 -9.49 1.88 11.99
C HIS A 23 -9.11 2.79 10.83
N ALA A 24 -7.87 2.67 10.38
CA ALA A 24 -7.34 3.37 9.21
C ALA A 24 -7.88 2.78 7.88
N PHE A 25 -9.20 2.65 7.76
CA PHE A 25 -9.89 2.01 6.63
C PHE A 25 -9.45 2.60 5.28
N THR A 26 -9.31 3.91 5.19
CA THR A 26 -8.83 4.61 3.99
C THR A 26 -7.43 4.16 3.58
N ALA A 27 -6.53 3.94 4.55
CA ALA A 27 -5.15 3.58 4.26
C ALA A 27 -5.02 2.11 3.81
N THR A 28 -5.73 1.21 4.50
CA THR A 28 -5.79 -0.21 4.13
C THR A 28 -6.46 -0.39 2.77
N GLY A 29 -7.61 0.25 2.53
CA GLY A 29 -8.34 0.16 1.26
C GLY A 29 -7.54 0.67 0.06
N PHE A 30 -6.79 1.76 0.22
CA PHE A 30 -5.93 2.27 -0.85
C PHE A 30 -4.78 1.30 -1.16
N SER A 31 -4.11 0.77 -0.13
CA SER A 31 -3.01 -0.19 -0.30
C SER A 31 -3.42 -1.49 -1.00
N VAL A 32 -4.66 -1.95 -0.78
CA VAL A 32 -5.19 -3.18 -1.38
C VAL A 32 -5.54 -3.00 -2.86
N LEU A 33 -5.97 -1.81 -3.30
CA LEU A 33 -6.28 -1.54 -4.72
C LEU A 33 -5.03 -1.46 -5.60
N LEU A 34 -3.95 -1.04 -4.99
CA LEU A 34 -2.70 -0.67 -5.59
C LEU A 34 -2.02 -1.87 -6.29
N GLN A 35 -1.97 -3.04 -5.63
CA GLN A 35 -1.39 -4.27 -6.20
C GLN A 35 -2.20 -4.86 -7.39
N PRO A 36 -3.54 -5.01 -7.32
CA PRO A 36 -4.35 -5.43 -8.46
C PRO A 36 -4.25 -4.50 -9.67
N ILE A 37 -4.18 -3.18 -9.45
CA ILE A 37 -3.99 -2.20 -10.53
C ILE A 37 -2.61 -2.36 -11.16
N ALA A 38 -1.55 -2.50 -10.35
CA ALA A 38 -0.21 -2.75 -10.87
C ALA A 38 -0.12 -4.03 -11.69
N GLY A 39 -0.79 -5.10 -11.24
CA GLY A 39 -0.94 -6.34 -12.00
C GLY A 39 -1.74 -6.17 -13.29
N LEU A 40 -2.83 -5.40 -13.27
CA LEU A 40 -3.67 -5.12 -14.45
C LEU A 40 -2.91 -4.38 -15.56
N TYR A 41 -1.99 -3.50 -15.18
CA TYR A 41 -1.18 -2.70 -16.10
C TYR A 41 0.22 -3.25 -16.36
N GLU A 42 0.56 -4.41 -15.78
CA GLU A 42 1.89 -5.03 -15.88
C GLU A 42 3.02 -4.02 -15.56
N LEU A 43 2.86 -3.24 -14.50
CA LEU A 43 3.82 -2.20 -14.13
C LEU A 43 5.15 -2.82 -13.67
N PRO A 44 6.31 -2.33 -14.16
CA PRO A 44 7.61 -2.92 -13.85
C PRO A 44 8.12 -2.60 -12.44
N ASP A 45 7.64 -1.51 -11.81
CA ASP A 45 8.09 -1.06 -10.49
C ASP A 45 6.92 -1.04 -9.49
N TRP A 46 6.90 -2.04 -8.60
CA TRP A 46 5.94 -2.18 -7.49
C TRP A 46 6.72 -2.67 -6.26
N PRO A 47 6.92 -1.87 -5.18
CA PRO A 47 5.86 -1.32 -4.32
C PRO A 47 6.22 0.08 -3.75
N ARG A 48 6.38 1.10 -4.60
CA ARG A 48 6.94 2.42 -4.19
C ARG A 48 5.97 3.60 -4.26
N MET A 49 4.67 3.35 -4.34
CA MET A 49 3.72 4.46 -4.50
C MET A 49 3.28 4.99 -3.13
N GLN A 50 3.79 6.18 -2.81
CA GLN A 50 3.26 7.02 -1.74
C GLN A 50 1.87 7.51 -2.14
N ASP A 51 0.93 7.46 -1.21
CA ASP A 51 -0.42 7.96 -1.41
C ASP A 51 -0.66 9.26 -0.66
N SER A 52 -1.72 9.98 -1.01
CA SER A 52 -2.07 11.24 -0.35
C SER A 52 -2.42 11.09 1.14
N SER A 53 -2.63 9.87 1.64
CA SER A 53 -2.84 9.60 3.07
C SER A 53 -1.55 9.48 3.88
N GLY A 54 -0.37 9.45 3.21
CA GLY A 54 0.94 9.43 3.85
C GLY A 54 1.23 8.19 4.70
N THR A 55 0.35 7.19 4.71
CA THR A 55 0.48 6.00 5.58
C THR A 55 0.08 4.68 4.92
N SER A 56 -0.60 4.69 3.77
CA SER A 56 -1.01 3.46 3.07
C SER A 56 0.15 2.60 2.62
N TYR A 57 1.31 3.21 2.36
CA TYR A 57 2.50 2.49 1.90
C TYR A 57 3.04 1.48 2.93
N ARG A 58 2.72 1.65 4.23
CA ARG A 58 3.10 0.66 5.26
C ARG A 58 2.28 -0.63 5.17
N TRP A 59 1.06 -0.55 4.65
CA TRP A 59 0.14 -1.69 4.53
C TRP A 59 0.46 -2.61 3.34
N GLN A 60 1.46 -2.25 2.51
CA GLN A 60 1.96 -3.09 1.43
C GLN A 60 2.89 -4.22 1.93
N PHE A 61 3.34 -4.16 3.18
CA PHE A 61 4.22 -5.14 3.80
C PHE A 61 3.54 -5.78 5.01
N GLY A 62 3.85 -7.05 5.28
CA GLY A 62 3.51 -7.70 6.54
C GLY A 62 4.56 -7.42 7.61
N GLY A 63 4.19 -7.60 8.89
CA GLY A 63 5.14 -7.51 10.00
C GLY A 63 5.39 -6.08 10.46
N ASN A 64 6.60 -5.81 10.96
CA ASN A 64 6.97 -4.50 11.47
C ASN A 64 7.54 -3.66 10.33
N VAL A 65 6.87 -2.55 10.02
CA VAL A 65 7.21 -1.70 8.88
C VAL A 65 7.68 -0.33 9.35
N GLY A 66 8.90 0.01 8.97
CA GLY A 66 9.49 1.32 9.20
C GLY A 66 9.19 2.26 8.03
N SER A 67 9.07 3.56 8.33
CA SER A 67 9.09 4.60 7.31
C SER A 67 10.42 5.33 7.37
N LYS A 68 11.11 5.45 6.22
CA LYS A 68 12.32 6.26 6.14
C LYS A 68 11.92 7.72 6.04
N MET A 69 12.36 8.53 6.99
CA MET A 69 12.11 9.97 6.96
C MET A 69 12.82 10.63 5.77
N ARG A 70 12.05 11.45 5.07
CA ARG A 70 12.44 12.21 3.88
C ARG A 70 13.68 13.07 4.10
N GLN A 71 14.57 13.07 3.11
CA GLN A 71 15.73 13.94 2.99
C GLN A 71 15.69 14.76 1.68
N VAL A 72 14.84 14.41 0.71
CA VAL A 72 14.77 15.08 -0.61
C VAL A 72 13.40 15.72 -0.86
N GLU A 73 13.39 16.91 -1.44
CA GLU A 73 12.18 17.70 -1.69
C GLU A 73 11.22 17.12 -2.75
N ASP A 74 11.65 16.16 -3.55
CA ASP A 74 10.82 15.55 -4.61
C ASP A 74 10.11 14.26 -4.16
N TRP A 75 10.22 13.91 -2.88
CA TRP A 75 9.60 12.72 -2.26
C TRP A 75 10.12 11.38 -2.78
N SER A 76 11.16 11.39 -3.63
CA SER A 76 11.70 10.18 -4.24
C SER A 76 12.45 9.26 -3.26
N ASP A 77 12.83 9.78 -2.09
CA ASP A 77 13.62 9.07 -1.09
C ASP A 77 12.80 8.53 0.10
N GLU A 78 11.53 8.93 0.24
CA GLU A 78 10.61 8.44 1.24
C GLU A 78 10.06 7.07 0.81
N ASN A 79 10.38 6.03 1.57
CA ASN A 79 9.97 4.65 1.27
C ASN A 79 9.65 3.91 2.57
N ALA A 80 8.64 3.03 2.53
CA ALA A 80 8.51 1.99 3.53
C ALA A 80 9.59 0.94 3.31
N ALA A 81 10.18 0.50 4.42
CA ALA A 81 11.03 -0.67 4.44
C ALA A 81 10.48 -1.63 5.49
N GLU A 82 10.33 -2.89 5.10
CA GLU A 82 10.11 -3.97 6.06
C GLU A 82 11.31 -3.99 7.02
N VAL A 83 11.05 -3.77 8.31
CA VAL A 83 12.08 -3.78 9.36
C VAL A 83 12.30 -5.21 9.80
N GLU A 84 11.21 -5.93 10.07
CA GLU A 84 11.23 -7.35 10.38
C GLU A 84 9.95 -8.04 9.88
N PRO A 85 10.07 -9.27 9.33
CA PRO A 85 8.93 -10.04 8.88
C PRO A 85 8.06 -10.54 10.05
N VAL A 86 6.80 -10.87 9.74
CA VAL A 86 5.82 -11.40 10.72
C VAL A 86 6.38 -12.58 11.53
N CYS A 87 7.21 -13.43 10.91
CA CYS A 87 7.77 -14.61 11.57
C CYS A 87 8.75 -14.31 12.70
N CYS A 88 9.28 -13.09 12.80
CA CYS A 88 10.19 -12.70 13.87
C CYS A 88 9.47 -12.53 15.23
N TRP A 89 8.16 -12.24 15.22
CA TRP A 89 7.38 -11.94 16.43
C TRP A 89 6.00 -12.65 16.42
N PRO A 90 5.96 -13.99 16.42
CA PRO A 90 4.71 -14.74 16.26
C PRO A 90 3.73 -14.58 17.44
N ASP A 91 4.23 -14.20 18.62
CA ASP A 91 3.44 -14.09 19.85
C ASP A 91 2.90 -12.66 20.11
N MET A 92 3.29 -11.68 19.29
CA MET A 92 2.85 -10.29 19.41
C MET A 92 1.43 -10.16 18.84
N LYS A 93 0.50 -9.61 19.63
CA LYS A 93 -0.90 -9.36 19.24
C LYS A 93 -1.15 -7.89 18.98
#